data_AF-A0A522ARG4-F1
#
_entry.id   AF-A0A522ARG4-F1
#
_cell.length_a   1.000
_cell.length_b   1.000
_cell.length_c   1.000
_cell.angle_alpha   90.00
_cell.angle_beta   90.00
_cell.angle_gamma   90.00
#
_symmetry.space_group_name_H-M   'P 1'
#
loop_
_entity.id
_entity.type
_entity.pdbx_description
1 polymer ?
#
loop_
_entity_poly.entity_id
_entity_poly.type
_entity_poly.pdbx_seq_one_letter_code
_entity_poly.pdbx_strand_id
1 'polypeptide(L)'
;MADRSTATSGRGAVFLASLFLLALTAGCVDRRLAFPTSVMSPTPPLKAPSHDAETEIPAKGGVEIGSVPRRPPVTGGRLQVEPFTLRLGSEPVSGSFDQMPLNAFINAVFGDLLKVSYQLDTGLAQRTDMVTLRAEPQSPQRFLELVRQVLAAYGIAVTERGGVLLIIPSATLSQQTPAIIRSRALADVPAGLRPVFQYVELMHVRPQTIATVVNEAFGQRVRVASMPTGNAILLMGLPDDVRAVLGTVQLFDQPALANRTAIKLTPSYWTVERLASKLAEIL
;
A
#
# COMPACT_ATOMS: atom_id res chain seq x y z
N MET A 1 -5.97 1.55 -67.07
CA MET A 1 -5.76 2.22 -68.37
C MET A 1 -7.00 3.07 -68.64
N ALA A 2 -6.79 4.37 -68.93
CA ALA A 2 -7.79 5.44 -69.12
C ALA A 2 -8.55 5.86 -67.84
N ASP A 3 -8.25 6.97 -67.15
CA ASP A 3 -8.20 8.40 -67.55
C ASP A 3 -9.57 8.99 -67.90
N ARG A 4 -10.08 9.87 -67.02
CA ARG A 4 -10.73 11.13 -67.40
C ARG A 4 -10.88 12.08 -66.22
N SER A 5 -10.05 13.13 -66.29
CA SER A 5 -10.15 14.42 -65.63
C SER A 5 -11.32 15.28 -66.18
N THR A 6 -11.93 16.11 -65.31
CA THR A 6 -12.49 17.49 -65.50
C THR A 6 -13.46 17.79 -64.34
N ALA A 7 -13.15 18.63 -63.33
CA ALA A 7 -13.02 20.10 -63.29
C ALA A 7 -14.35 20.88 -63.34
N THR A 8 -14.76 21.49 -62.20
CA THR A 8 -15.44 22.81 -62.04
C THR A 8 -15.84 22.98 -60.56
N SER A 9 -15.15 23.78 -59.73
CA SER A 9 -15.23 25.24 -59.56
C SER A 9 -16.61 25.77 -59.14
N GLY A 10 -16.70 26.24 -57.89
CA GLY A 10 -17.84 26.99 -57.34
C GLY A 10 -17.41 27.80 -56.13
N ARG A 11 -16.77 28.96 -56.36
CA ARG A 11 -16.49 29.98 -55.36
C ARG A 11 -17.76 30.80 -55.15
N GLY A 12 -18.24 30.88 -53.92
CA GLY A 12 -19.29 31.81 -53.49
C GLY A 12 -18.88 32.45 -52.18
N ALA A 13 -18.16 33.57 -52.28
CA ALA A 13 -18.00 34.53 -51.21
C ALA A 13 -19.13 35.58 -51.29
N VAL A 14 -19.27 36.39 -50.23
CA VAL A 14 -20.13 37.59 -50.02
C VAL A 14 -21.24 37.30 -48.99
N PHE A 15 -21.48 38.06 -47.93
CA PHE A 15 -20.77 39.09 -47.15
C PHE A 15 -21.77 39.49 -46.02
N LEU A 16 -21.29 40.22 -45.01
CA LEU A 16 -22.03 41.21 -44.20
C LEU A 16 -22.94 40.72 -43.02
N ALA A 17 -22.41 40.96 -41.82
CA ALA A 17 -22.86 42.03 -40.89
C ALA A 17 -23.43 41.60 -39.51
N SER A 18 -23.12 42.46 -38.53
CA SER A 18 -23.59 42.53 -37.12
C SER A 18 -22.73 41.71 -36.14
N LEU A 19 -21.68 42.24 -35.49
CA LEU A 19 -21.55 43.41 -34.59
C LEU A 19 -22.44 43.31 -33.32
N PHE A 20 -21.79 43.45 -32.15
CA PHE A 20 -22.30 43.61 -30.77
C PHE A 20 -22.67 42.38 -29.92
N LEU A 21 -21.74 41.94 -29.04
CA LEU A 21 -21.88 41.83 -27.56
C LEU A 21 -20.59 41.18 -26.98
N LEU A 22 -19.59 41.96 -26.56
CA LEU A 22 -19.38 42.43 -25.19
C LEU A 22 -19.24 41.31 -24.11
N ALA A 23 -17.97 40.96 -23.87
CA ALA A 23 -17.34 40.63 -22.58
C ALA A 23 -18.14 39.89 -21.49
N LEU A 24 -17.82 38.61 -21.29
CA LEU A 24 -17.81 37.98 -19.95
C LEU A 24 -16.58 37.06 -19.82
N THR A 25 -15.46 37.66 -19.45
CA THR A 25 -14.33 36.93 -18.85
C THR A 25 -14.69 36.59 -17.41
N ALA A 26 -15.09 35.35 -17.16
CA ALA A 26 -15.25 34.82 -15.82
C ALA A 26 -13.86 34.65 -15.18
N GLY A 27 -13.47 35.60 -14.34
CA GLY A 27 -12.34 35.47 -13.44
C GLY A 27 -12.67 34.48 -12.32
N CYS A 28 -11.94 33.37 -12.25
CA CYS A 28 -11.88 32.56 -11.02
C CYS A 28 -10.97 33.28 -10.02
N VAL A 29 -11.60 33.99 -9.08
CA VAL A 29 -10.91 34.50 -7.88
C VAL A 29 -10.62 33.29 -6.98
N ASP A 30 -9.35 32.89 -6.97
CA ASP A 30 -8.80 31.89 -6.06
C ASP A 30 -8.56 32.56 -4.69
N ARG A 31 -9.58 32.50 -3.84
CA ARG A 31 -9.52 33.10 -2.49
C ARG A 31 -8.93 32.06 -1.55
N ARG A 32 -7.60 32.00 -1.48
CA ARG A 32 -6.89 31.26 -0.43
C ARG A 32 -7.31 31.81 0.94
N LEU A 33 -8.08 31.02 1.68
CA LEU A 33 -8.41 31.26 3.08
C LEU A 33 -7.12 31.14 3.91
N ALA A 34 -6.57 32.28 4.31
CA ALA A 34 -5.52 32.36 5.32
C ALA A 34 -6.15 32.18 6.70
N PHE A 35 -5.76 31.13 7.40
CA PHE A 35 -6.13 30.93 8.81
C PHE A 35 -5.20 31.78 9.70
N PRO A 36 -5.73 32.65 10.58
CA PRO A 36 -4.91 33.29 11.60
C PRO A 36 -4.67 32.29 12.74
N THR A 37 -3.48 31.69 12.81
CA THR A 37 -3.01 31.04 14.03
C THR A 37 -2.37 32.09 14.92
N SER A 38 -3.19 32.71 15.76
CA SER A 38 -2.72 33.51 16.89
C SER A 38 -3.07 32.80 18.19
N VAL A 39 -2.01 32.55 18.97
CA VAL A 39 -1.98 32.41 20.43
C VAL A 39 -2.48 31.09 21.01
N MET A 40 -1.56 30.13 21.10
CA MET A 40 -1.56 29.15 22.19
C MET A 40 -0.28 29.39 23.01
N SER A 41 -0.40 30.24 24.04
CA SER A 41 0.62 30.34 25.08
C SER A 41 0.40 29.19 26.07
N PRO A 42 1.42 28.40 26.43
CA PRO A 42 1.27 27.41 27.48
C PRO A 42 1.11 28.10 28.83
N THR A 43 0.03 27.78 29.53
CA THR A 43 -0.26 28.17 30.91
C THR A 43 0.83 27.63 31.86
N PRO A 44 1.37 28.43 32.80
CA PRO A 44 2.25 27.93 33.84
C PRO A 44 1.47 27.03 34.83
N PRO A 45 2.08 25.97 35.39
CA PRO A 45 1.38 25.09 36.31
C PRO A 45 1.03 25.81 37.62
N LEU A 46 -0.23 25.64 38.03
CA LEU A 46 -0.77 26.05 39.33
C LEU A 46 0.08 25.46 40.47
N LYS A 47 0.52 26.34 41.36
CA LYS A 47 1.10 26.03 42.66
C LYS A 47 0.03 25.41 43.56
N ALA A 48 0.28 24.21 44.06
CA ALA A 48 -0.59 23.56 45.04
C ALA A 48 -0.60 24.33 46.37
N PRO A 49 -1.73 24.38 47.09
CA PRO A 49 -1.85 25.10 48.35
C PRO A 49 -1.09 24.39 49.48
N SER A 50 -0.34 25.17 50.25
CA SER A 50 0.19 24.82 51.57
C SER A 50 -0.97 24.68 52.55
N HIS A 51 -1.08 23.52 53.18
CA HIS A 51 -1.78 23.35 54.45
C HIS A 51 -0.72 23.14 55.51
N ASP A 52 -0.58 24.14 56.38
CA ASP A 52 0.10 24.01 57.66
C ASP A 52 -0.78 23.12 58.55
N ALA A 53 -0.22 22.00 58.99
CA ALA A 53 -0.74 21.24 60.12
C ALA A 53 0.44 20.66 60.88
N GLU A 54 0.79 21.38 61.93
CA GLU A 54 1.69 20.97 63.00
C GLU A 54 1.25 19.61 63.55
N THR A 55 2.14 18.63 63.54
CA THR A 55 2.09 17.51 64.48
C THR A 55 3.51 17.08 64.81
N GLU A 56 3.94 17.52 65.98
CA GLU A 56 5.12 17.04 66.69
C GLU A 56 5.09 15.50 66.84
N ILE A 57 6.17 14.85 66.41
CA ILE A 57 6.56 13.53 66.92
C ILE A 57 8.04 13.61 67.30
N PRO A 58 8.40 13.50 68.59
CA PRO A 58 9.78 13.47 69.01
C PRO A 58 10.30 12.03 68.94
N ALA A 59 11.40 11.80 68.21
CA ALA A 59 12.11 10.53 68.33
C ALA A 59 13.62 10.70 68.11
N LYS A 60 14.35 10.47 69.20
CA LYS A 60 15.79 10.26 69.31
C LYS A 60 16.37 9.36 68.22
N GLY A 61 17.62 9.65 67.83
CA GLY A 61 18.55 8.64 67.33
C GLY A 61 19.46 9.16 66.23
N GLY A 62 20.53 9.87 66.59
CA GLY A 62 21.63 10.16 65.67
C GLY A 62 22.45 8.89 65.44
N VAL A 63 22.58 8.48 64.18
CA VAL A 63 23.63 7.55 63.73
C VAL A 63 24.31 8.23 62.55
N GLU A 64 25.52 8.74 62.77
CA GLU A 64 26.43 9.12 61.69
C GLU A 64 26.94 7.86 61.02
N ILE A 65 26.54 7.66 59.76
CA ILE A 65 27.14 6.66 58.88
C ILE A 65 28.10 7.41 57.96
N GLY A 66 29.40 7.29 58.24
CA GLY A 66 30.47 7.86 57.42
C GLY A 66 30.40 7.35 55.97
N SER A 67 30.70 8.22 55.02
CA SER A 67 30.62 7.94 53.59
C SER A 67 31.71 6.97 53.14
N VAL A 68 31.29 5.86 52.53
CA VAL A 68 32.19 4.88 51.90
C VAL A 68 32.63 5.40 50.53
N PRO A 69 33.91 5.29 50.13
CA PRO A 69 34.38 5.77 48.83
C PRO A 69 33.67 5.05 47.68
N ARG A 70 32.98 5.82 46.82
CA ARG A 70 32.31 5.29 45.62
C ARG A 70 33.35 4.88 44.59
N ARG A 71 33.25 3.63 44.11
CA ARG A 71 34.01 3.12 42.97
C ARG A 71 33.77 4.03 41.75
N PRO A 72 34.82 4.44 41.02
CA PRO A 72 34.64 5.25 39.82
C PRO A 72 33.75 4.50 38.80
N PRO A 73 32.85 5.21 38.11
CA PRO A 73 31.96 4.59 37.15
C PRO A 73 32.79 3.98 36.02
N VAL A 74 32.60 2.68 35.81
CA VAL A 74 33.14 2.02 34.62
C VAL A 74 32.33 2.56 33.45
N THR A 75 32.96 3.36 32.58
CA THR A 75 32.38 3.75 31.30
C THR A 75 32.20 2.49 30.46
N GLY A 76 31.05 1.84 30.62
CA GLY A 76 30.60 0.79 29.73
C GLY A 76 30.33 1.42 28.37
N GLY A 77 31.31 1.33 27.47
CA GLY A 77 31.06 1.59 26.06
C GLY A 77 29.96 0.63 25.61
N ARG A 78 28.74 1.14 25.45
CA ARG A 78 27.72 0.41 24.68
C ARG A 78 28.29 0.32 23.27
N LEU A 79 28.74 -0.87 22.88
CA LEU A 79 28.84 -1.21 21.47
C LEU A 79 27.43 -0.98 20.91
N GLN A 80 27.26 0.13 20.20
CA GLN A 80 26.06 0.39 19.43
C GLN A 80 26.08 -0.64 18.30
N VAL A 81 25.40 -1.76 18.52
CA VAL A 81 25.08 -2.69 17.44
C VAL A 81 24.02 -2.00 16.62
N GLU A 82 24.44 -1.24 15.62
CA GLU A 82 23.54 -0.79 14.55
C GLU A 82 22.88 -2.06 13.98
N PRO A 83 21.54 -2.17 14.00
CA PRO A 83 20.89 -3.28 13.34
C PRO A 83 21.24 -3.21 11.85
N PHE A 84 21.88 -4.26 11.34
CA PHE A 84 22.07 -4.43 9.90
C PHE A 84 20.69 -4.64 9.26
N THR A 85 20.05 -3.55 8.89
CA THR A 85 18.80 -3.55 8.12
C THR A 85 19.11 -3.74 6.66
N LEU A 86 18.36 -4.61 5.98
CA LEU A 86 18.42 -4.76 4.54
C LEU A 86 18.29 -3.39 3.85
N ARG A 87 19.31 -3.01 3.08
CA ARG A 87 19.33 -1.75 2.32
C ARG A 87 18.69 -2.00 0.96
N LEU A 88 17.51 -1.43 0.75
CA LEU A 88 16.86 -1.38 -0.56
C LEU A 88 17.16 -0.04 -1.24
N GLY A 89 17.17 -0.05 -2.58
CA GLY A 89 17.21 1.18 -3.36
C GLY A 89 16.01 2.09 -3.10
N SER A 90 16.08 3.32 -3.60
CA SER A 90 14.99 4.30 -3.56
C SER A 90 14.27 4.47 -4.90
N GLU A 91 14.81 3.88 -5.97
CA GLU A 91 14.25 3.99 -7.32
C GLU A 91 13.01 3.11 -7.48
N PRO A 92 11.94 3.58 -8.16
CA PRO A 92 10.78 2.75 -8.45
C PRO A 92 11.16 1.53 -9.29
N VAL A 93 10.66 0.37 -8.90
CA VAL A 93 10.91 -0.92 -9.57
C VAL A 93 9.59 -1.40 -10.19
N SER A 94 9.66 -1.85 -11.44
CA SER A 94 8.57 -2.53 -12.15
C SER A 94 9.08 -3.84 -12.71
N GLY A 95 8.17 -4.77 -13.02
CA GLY A 95 8.57 -6.06 -13.57
C GLY A 95 7.42 -6.76 -14.26
N SER A 96 7.65 -7.19 -15.50
CA SER A 96 6.75 -8.07 -16.23
C SER A 96 7.52 -9.32 -16.61
N PHE A 97 7.32 -10.38 -15.85
CA PHE A 97 7.91 -11.70 -16.05
C PHE A 97 6.84 -12.61 -16.63
N ASP A 98 7.08 -13.16 -17.81
CA ASP A 98 6.18 -14.11 -18.47
C ASP A 98 6.87 -15.45 -18.61
N GLN A 99 6.26 -16.50 -18.06
CA GLN A 99 6.75 -17.89 -18.10
C GLN A 99 8.23 -18.05 -17.70
N MET A 100 8.69 -17.30 -16.70
CA MET A 100 10.07 -17.37 -16.24
C MET A 100 10.28 -18.52 -15.26
N PRO A 101 11.35 -19.33 -15.39
CA PRO A 101 11.68 -20.35 -14.39
C PRO A 101 11.87 -19.73 -13.00
N LEU A 102 11.38 -20.39 -11.95
CA LEU A 102 11.38 -19.89 -10.57
C LEU A 102 12.79 -19.50 -10.08
N ASN A 103 13.80 -20.29 -10.39
CA ASN A 103 15.20 -19.99 -10.04
C ASN A 103 15.71 -18.71 -10.75
N ALA A 104 15.40 -18.56 -12.03
CA ALA A 104 15.74 -17.37 -12.82
C ALA A 104 14.97 -16.14 -12.31
N PHE A 105 13.70 -16.30 -11.95
CA PHE A 105 12.87 -15.24 -11.37
C PHE A 105 13.46 -14.72 -10.05
N ILE A 106 13.86 -15.61 -9.14
CA ILE A 106 14.52 -15.24 -7.88
C ILE A 106 15.78 -14.43 -8.16
N ASN A 107 16.64 -14.91 -9.07
CA ASN A 107 17.89 -14.22 -9.40
C ASN A 107 17.65 -12.84 -10.02
N ALA A 108 16.73 -12.74 -10.99
CA ALA A 108 16.41 -11.47 -11.64
C ALA A 108 15.83 -10.44 -10.64
N VAL A 109 14.92 -10.89 -9.77
CA VAL A 109 14.27 -9.99 -8.81
C VAL A 109 15.22 -9.51 -7.71
N PHE A 110 15.94 -10.42 -7.05
CA PHE A 110 16.79 -10.04 -5.92
C PHE A 110 18.16 -9.50 -6.37
N GLY A 111 18.71 -10.05 -7.45
CA GLY A 111 19.99 -9.63 -8.01
C GLY A 111 19.89 -8.38 -8.88
N ASP A 112 19.04 -8.40 -9.91
CA ASP A 112 19.04 -7.33 -10.93
C ASP A 112 18.15 -6.14 -10.53
N LEU A 113 16.93 -6.42 -10.06
CA LEU A 113 15.95 -5.38 -9.73
C LEU A 113 16.20 -4.77 -8.35
N LEU A 114 16.24 -5.58 -7.30
CA LEU A 114 16.39 -5.10 -5.92
C LEU A 114 17.85 -4.88 -5.51
N LYS A 115 18.81 -5.49 -6.21
CA LYS A 115 20.26 -5.42 -5.93
C LYS A 115 20.60 -5.70 -4.47
N VAL A 116 19.97 -6.72 -3.90
CA VAL A 116 20.15 -7.14 -2.51
C VAL A 116 20.94 -8.45 -2.43
N SER A 117 21.71 -8.60 -1.37
CA SER A 117 22.40 -9.86 -1.08
C SER A 117 21.39 -10.91 -0.62
N TYR A 118 21.39 -12.07 -1.28
CA TYR A 118 20.52 -13.20 -0.93
C TYR A 118 21.27 -14.54 -0.96
N GLN A 119 20.72 -15.52 -0.25
CA GLN A 119 21.15 -16.91 -0.24
C GLN A 119 19.98 -17.80 -0.63
N LEU A 120 20.21 -18.67 -1.61
CA LEU A 120 19.22 -19.61 -2.13
C LEU A 120 19.55 -21.03 -1.68
N ASP A 121 18.55 -21.72 -1.12
CA ASP A 121 18.69 -23.14 -0.76
C ASP A 121 18.85 -24.05 -2.00
N THR A 122 19.63 -25.12 -1.85
CA THR A 122 19.92 -26.09 -2.93
C THR A 122 18.67 -26.78 -3.49
N GLY A 123 17.63 -26.98 -2.67
CA GLY A 123 16.37 -27.59 -3.10
C GLY A 123 15.54 -26.69 -4.03
N LEU A 124 15.75 -25.37 -3.96
CA LEU A 124 15.10 -24.39 -4.84
C LEU A 124 15.89 -24.16 -6.14
N ALA A 125 17.21 -24.36 -6.11
CA ALA A 125 18.05 -24.25 -7.31
C ALA A 125 17.66 -25.25 -8.41
N GLN A 126 17.08 -26.40 -8.05
CA GLN A 126 16.63 -27.44 -8.99
C GLN A 126 15.16 -27.31 -9.43
N ARG A 127 14.42 -26.33 -8.91
CA ARG A 127 13.01 -26.11 -9.25
C ARG A 127 12.88 -25.36 -10.57
N THR A 128 12.18 -25.95 -11.52
CA THR A 128 11.89 -25.38 -12.85
C THR A 128 10.43 -24.94 -13.00
N ASP A 129 9.73 -24.73 -11.87
CA ASP A 129 8.36 -24.22 -11.87
C ASP A 129 8.30 -22.85 -12.60
N MET A 130 7.30 -22.63 -13.43
CA MET A 130 7.18 -21.41 -14.23
C MET A 130 6.36 -20.35 -13.51
N VAL A 131 6.91 -19.14 -13.39
CA VAL A 131 6.31 -18.00 -12.72
C VAL A 131 5.94 -16.94 -13.75
N THR A 132 4.74 -16.38 -13.59
CA THR A 132 4.30 -15.20 -14.34
C THR A 132 3.87 -14.14 -13.35
N LEU A 133 4.50 -12.98 -13.41
CA LEU A 133 4.23 -11.85 -12.54
C LEU A 133 4.21 -10.57 -13.38
N ARG A 134 3.16 -9.78 -13.23
CA ARG A 134 3.10 -8.42 -13.78
C ARG A 134 2.89 -7.42 -12.66
N ALA A 135 3.80 -6.46 -12.56
CA ALA A 135 3.82 -5.42 -11.55
C ALA A 135 4.14 -4.06 -12.16
N GLU A 136 3.29 -3.08 -11.88
CA GLU A 136 3.49 -1.67 -12.23
C GLU A 136 4.64 -1.04 -11.39
N PRO A 137 5.18 0.12 -11.81
CA PRO A 137 6.25 0.81 -11.07
C PRO A 137 5.85 1.16 -9.64
N GLN A 138 6.60 0.65 -8.66
CA GLN A 138 6.33 0.83 -7.22
C GLN A 138 7.62 0.92 -6.39
N SER A 139 7.52 1.26 -5.10
CA SER A 139 8.71 1.34 -4.24
C SER A 139 9.37 -0.03 -4.05
N PRO A 140 10.71 -0.10 -3.90
CA PRO A 140 11.42 -1.37 -3.70
C PRO A 140 10.93 -2.18 -2.51
N GLN A 141 10.56 -1.52 -1.41
CA GLN A 141 10.00 -2.16 -0.23
C GLN A 141 8.67 -2.85 -0.55
N ARG A 142 7.84 -2.20 -1.37
CA ARG A 142 6.54 -2.74 -1.77
C ARG A 142 6.68 -3.91 -2.73
N PHE A 143 7.59 -3.76 -3.70
CA PHE A 143 7.93 -4.84 -4.63
C PHE A 143 8.49 -6.06 -3.89
N LEU A 144 9.35 -5.87 -2.89
CA LEU A 144 9.84 -6.96 -2.04
C LEU A 144 8.68 -7.72 -1.37
N GLU A 145 7.73 -7.04 -0.74
CA GLU A 145 6.60 -7.69 -0.08
C GLU A 145 5.71 -8.48 -1.06
N LEU A 146 5.50 -7.95 -2.26
CA LEU A 146 4.80 -8.64 -3.34
C LEU A 146 5.54 -9.93 -3.74
N VAL A 147 6.85 -9.86 -3.93
CA VAL A 147 7.68 -11.02 -4.30
C VAL A 147 7.63 -12.07 -3.20
N ARG A 148 7.67 -11.67 -1.92
CA ARG A 148 7.55 -12.59 -0.78
C ARG A 148 6.25 -13.38 -0.82
N GLN A 149 5.15 -12.78 -1.23
CA GLN A 149 3.85 -13.46 -1.32
C GLN A 149 3.75 -14.38 -2.52
N VAL A 150 4.29 -13.96 -3.67
CA VAL A 150 4.39 -14.84 -4.84
C VAL A 150 5.18 -16.09 -4.45
N LEU A 151 6.35 -15.92 -3.83
CA LEU A 151 7.17 -17.05 -3.37
C LEU A 151 6.46 -17.87 -2.28
N ALA A 152 5.72 -17.24 -1.36
CA ALA A 152 4.92 -17.95 -0.38
C ALA A 152 3.85 -18.86 -1.03
N ALA A 153 3.23 -18.44 -2.13
CA ALA A 153 2.29 -19.28 -2.87
C ALA A 153 2.94 -20.53 -3.47
N TYR A 154 4.24 -20.49 -3.78
CA TYR A 154 5.04 -21.64 -4.21
C TYR A 154 5.61 -22.46 -3.04
N GLY A 155 5.24 -22.15 -1.80
CA GLY A 155 5.78 -22.82 -0.62
C GLY A 155 7.24 -22.43 -0.36
N ILE A 156 7.60 -21.17 -0.57
CA ILE A 156 8.93 -20.63 -0.34
C ILE A 156 8.82 -19.47 0.66
N ALA A 157 9.61 -19.53 1.72
CA ALA A 157 9.73 -18.45 2.69
C ALA A 157 10.97 -17.61 2.41
N VAL A 158 10.79 -16.29 2.51
CA VAL A 158 11.88 -15.31 2.46
C VAL A 158 12.02 -14.71 3.84
N THR A 159 13.20 -14.92 4.44
CA THR A 159 13.54 -14.45 5.79
C THR A 159 14.76 -13.56 5.75
N GLU A 160 14.75 -12.48 6.52
CA GLU A 160 15.90 -11.58 6.64
C GLU A 160 16.74 -11.99 7.84
N ARG A 161 18.06 -12.16 7.63
CA ARG A 161 19.02 -12.39 8.71
C ARG A 161 20.28 -11.58 8.46
N GLY A 162 20.54 -10.60 9.34
CA GLY A 162 21.77 -9.80 9.29
C GLY A 162 21.98 -9.05 7.98
N GLY A 163 20.91 -8.49 7.40
CA GLY A 163 20.98 -7.76 6.13
C GLY A 163 21.11 -8.62 4.87
N VAL A 164 21.00 -9.95 5.00
CA VAL A 164 20.95 -10.91 3.87
C VAL A 164 19.59 -11.59 3.85
N LEU A 165 19.01 -11.75 2.66
CA LEU A 165 17.78 -12.50 2.46
C LEU A 165 18.07 -13.99 2.31
N LEU A 166 17.51 -14.80 3.20
CA LEU A 166 17.55 -16.25 3.13
C LEU A 166 16.24 -16.77 2.53
N ILE A 167 16.35 -17.48 1.41
CA ILE A 167 15.24 -18.02 0.63
C ILE A 167 15.23 -19.54 0.77
N ILE A 168 14.23 -20.06 1.48
CA ILE A 168 14.13 -21.47 1.87
C ILE A 168 12.74 -22.04 1.56
N PRO A 169 12.61 -23.33 1.24
CA PRO A 169 11.30 -23.98 1.17
C PRO A 169 10.55 -23.87 2.50
N SER A 170 9.29 -23.44 2.48
CA SER A 170 8.44 -23.37 3.66
C SER A 170 7.74 -24.72 3.90
N ALA A 171 8.17 -25.44 4.92
CA ALA A 171 7.59 -26.73 5.30
C ALA A 171 6.11 -26.62 5.76
N THR A 172 5.64 -25.43 6.12
CA THR A 172 4.30 -25.17 6.65
C THR A 172 3.20 -25.09 5.59
N LEU A 173 3.53 -24.80 4.33
CA LEU A 173 2.58 -24.74 3.21
C LEU A 173 2.45 -26.08 2.45
N SER A 174 3.40 -26.99 2.62
CA SER A 174 3.32 -28.37 2.09
C SER A 174 2.12 -29.16 2.64
N GLN A 175 1.48 -28.70 3.71
CA GLN A 175 0.28 -29.31 4.32
C GLN A 175 -1.05 -28.76 3.76
N GLN A 176 -1.03 -27.68 2.98
CA GLN A 176 -2.23 -27.06 2.39
C GLN A 176 -2.28 -27.15 0.85
N THR A 177 -1.22 -27.65 0.23
CA THR A 177 -1.23 -28.03 -1.18
C THR A 177 -1.85 -29.42 -1.28
N PRO A 178 -2.97 -29.60 -2.01
CA PRO A 178 -3.41 -30.95 -2.38
C PRO A 178 -2.23 -31.63 -3.06
N ALA A 179 -1.88 -32.83 -2.60
CA ALA A 179 -0.85 -33.65 -3.24
C ALA A 179 -1.32 -34.00 -4.67
N ILE A 180 -1.01 -33.13 -5.63
CA ILE A 180 -1.19 -33.43 -7.04
C ILE A 180 0.04 -34.24 -7.46
N ILE A 181 -0.17 -35.56 -7.40
CA ILE A 181 0.24 -36.59 -8.36
C ILE A 181 1.49 -36.22 -9.16
N ARG A 182 2.57 -36.96 -8.89
CA ARG A 182 3.70 -37.12 -9.79
C ARG A 182 3.22 -37.76 -11.10
N SER A 183 2.74 -36.95 -12.01
CA SER A 183 2.73 -37.26 -13.43
C SER A 183 3.53 -36.17 -14.11
N ARG A 184 4.61 -36.57 -14.79
CA ARG A 184 5.42 -35.73 -15.68
C ARG A 184 4.54 -34.63 -16.29
N ALA A 185 4.69 -33.39 -15.85
CA ALA A 185 4.00 -32.27 -16.44
C ALA A 185 4.60 -32.07 -17.83
N LEU A 186 3.90 -32.57 -18.85
CA LEU A 186 4.22 -32.32 -20.24
C LEU A 186 4.19 -30.80 -20.48
N ALA A 187 5.05 -30.36 -21.40
CA ALA A 187 5.22 -28.98 -21.86
C ALA A 187 3.99 -28.37 -22.56
N ASP A 188 2.80 -28.94 -22.37
CA ASP A 188 1.60 -28.68 -23.17
C ASP A 188 0.35 -28.44 -22.31
N VAL A 189 0.49 -27.67 -21.22
CA VAL A 189 -0.68 -27.10 -20.53
C VAL A 189 -1.02 -25.78 -21.23
N PRO A 190 -2.19 -25.68 -21.90
CA PRO A 190 -2.62 -24.46 -22.57
C PRO A 190 -2.65 -23.27 -21.59
N ALA A 191 -2.37 -22.07 -22.09
CA ALA A 191 -2.20 -20.87 -21.26
C ALA A 191 -3.40 -20.59 -20.31
N GLY A 192 -4.62 -21.00 -20.68
CA GLY A 192 -5.84 -20.78 -19.89
C GLY A 192 -5.98 -21.61 -18.60
N LEU A 193 -5.16 -22.65 -18.42
CA LEU A 193 -5.22 -23.52 -17.24
C LEU A 193 -4.07 -23.25 -16.25
N ARG A 194 -3.29 -22.19 -16.48
CA ARG A 194 -2.17 -21.81 -15.61
C ARG A 194 -2.60 -20.72 -14.64
N PRO A 195 -2.40 -20.89 -13.32
CA PRO A 195 -2.65 -19.83 -12.36
C PRO A 195 -1.79 -18.59 -12.65
N VAL A 196 -2.40 -17.40 -12.55
CA VAL A 196 -1.77 -16.09 -12.76
C VAL A 196 -1.85 -15.29 -11.47
N PHE A 197 -0.79 -14.53 -11.19
CA PHE A 197 -0.70 -13.59 -10.09
C PHE A 197 -0.86 -12.16 -10.63
N GLN A 198 -1.90 -11.47 -10.20
CA GLN A 198 -2.17 -10.11 -10.63
C GLN A 198 -2.22 -9.19 -9.42
N TYR A 199 -1.31 -8.23 -9.38
CA TYR A 199 -1.35 -7.14 -8.42
C TYR A 199 -2.19 -5.99 -8.99
N VAL A 200 -3.11 -5.48 -8.18
CA VAL A 200 -4.10 -4.47 -8.57
C VAL A 200 -4.14 -3.39 -7.51
N GLU A 201 -3.74 -2.18 -7.89
CA GLU A 201 -3.86 -1.01 -7.03
C GLU A 201 -5.30 -0.51 -6.99
N LEU A 202 -5.72 -0.09 -5.81
CA LEU A 202 -7.03 0.49 -5.56
C LEU A 202 -6.87 2.00 -5.32
N MET A 203 -7.79 2.79 -5.86
CA MET A 203 -7.74 4.24 -5.78
C MET A 203 -8.63 4.82 -4.68
N HIS A 204 -9.80 4.22 -4.45
CA HIS A 204 -10.85 4.83 -3.62
C HIS A 204 -11.24 3.97 -2.42
N VAL A 205 -11.13 2.65 -2.55
CA VAL A 205 -11.59 1.70 -1.54
C VAL A 205 -10.42 1.02 -0.84
N ARG A 206 -10.62 0.62 0.42
CA ARG A 206 -9.63 -0.12 1.21
C ARG A 206 -9.51 -1.57 0.73
N PRO A 207 -8.32 -2.19 0.78
CA PRO A 207 -8.12 -3.50 0.17
C PRO A 207 -8.82 -4.63 0.92
N GLN A 208 -9.01 -4.49 2.24
CA GLN A 208 -9.77 -5.48 3.02
C GLN A 208 -11.25 -5.53 2.61
N THR A 209 -11.84 -4.38 2.25
CA THR A 209 -13.24 -4.31 1.82
C THR A 209 -13.41 -5.04 0.49
N ILE A 210 -12.56 -4.74 -0.50
CA ILE A 210 -12.59 -5.41 -1.80
C ILE A 210 -12.28 -6.91 -1.65
N ALA A 211 -11.30 -7.28 -0.83
CA ALA A 211 -10.99 -8.69 -0.60
C ALA A 211 -12.19 -9.48 -0.04
N THR A 212 -13.00 -8.85 0.82
CA THR A 212 -14.24 -9.46 1.34
C THR A 212 -15.26 -9.67 0.22
N VAL A 213 -15.54 -8.63 -0.57
CA VAL A 213 -16.47 -8.70 -1.72
C VAL A 213 -16.06 -9.76 -2.74
N VAL A 214 -14.76 -9.82 -3.08
CA VAL A 214 -14.26 -10.80 -4.05
C VAL A 214 -14.34 -12.22 -3.50
N ASN A 215 -14.01 -12.44 -2.22
CA ASN A 215 -14.12 -13.76 -1.60
C ASN A 215 -15.58 -14.23 -1.52
N GLU A 216 -16.54 -13.33 -1.28
CA GLU A 216 -17.97 -13.64 -1.28
C GLU A 216 -18.49 -13.97 -2.70
N ALA A 217 -18.06 -13.22 -3.71
CA ALA A 217 -18.54 -13.40 -5.08
C ALA A 217 -17.90 -14.61 -5.81
N PHE A 218 -16.62 -14.88 -5.55
CA PHE A 218 -15.84 -15.88 -6.32
C PHE A 218 -15.37 -17.08 -5.49
N GLY A 219 -15.56 -17.06 -4.15
CA GLY A 219 -15.24 -18.18 -3.26
C GLY A 219 -13.79 -18.62 -3.34
N GLN A 220 -13.57 -19.91 -3.56
CA GLN A 220 -12.22 -20.51 -3.63
C GLN A 220 -11.61 -20.50 -5.03
N ARG A 221 -12.31 -19.96 -6.04
CA ARG A 221 -11.82 -19.91 -7.44
C ARG A 221 -10.64 -18.96 -7.60
N VAL A 222 -10.64 -17.88 -6.83
CA VAL A 222 -9.57 -16.87 -6.81
C VAL A 222 -9.18 -16.63 -5.35
N ARG A 223 -7.88 -16.78 -5.06
CA ARG A 223 -7.31 -16.39 -3.77
C ARG A 223 -6.99 -14.90 -3.81
N VAL A 224 -7.39 -14.18 -2.78
CA VAL A 224 -7.12 -12.73 -2.65
C VAL A 224 -6.27 -12.47 -1.41
N ALA A 225 -5.18 -11.74 -1.58
CA ALA A 225 -4.37 -11.21 -0.48
C ALA A 225 -4.43 -9.68 -0.49
N SER A 226 -4.81 -9.09 0.64
CA SER A 226 -4.88 -7.62 0.82
C SER A 226 -3.51 -7.05 1.13
N MET A 227 -3.07 -6.02 0.39
CA MET A 227 -1.79 -5.31 0.54
C MET A 227 -1.99 -3.90 1.12
N PRO A 228 -1.98 -3.72 2.46
CA PRO A 228 -2.32 -2.43 3.09
C PRO A 228 -1.29 -1.34 2.82
N THR A 229 -0.01 -1.69 2.67
CA THR A 229 1.14 -0.76 2.55
C THR A 229 1.12 0.16 1.31
N GLY A 230 0.11 0.07 0.48
CA GLY A 230 -0.04 0.86 -0.75
C GLY A 230 -1.34 0.51 -1.46
N ASN A 231 -2.35 0.24 -0.63
CA ASN A 231 -3.74 0.16 -1.04
C ASN A 231 -4.00 -0.73 -2.27
N ALA A 232 -3.60 -2.00 -2.21
CA ALA A 232 -3.74 -2.90 -3.35
C ALA A 232 -4.18 -4.30 -2.93
N ILE A 233 -4.57 -5.11 -3.91
CA ILE A 233 -4.87 -6.52 -3.74
C ILE A 233 -4.02 -7.37 -4.69
N LEU A 234 -3.61 -8.54 -4.23
CA LEU A 234 -2.98 -9.58 -5.04
C LEU A 234 -4.01 -10.67 -5.30
N LEU A 235 -4.31 -10.89 -6.58
CA LEU A 235 -5.23 -11.90 -7.08
C LEU A 235 -4.44 -13.11 -7.58
N MET A 236 -4.85 -14.32 -7.21
CA MET A 236 -4.21 -15.56 -7.63
C MET A 236 -5.28 -16.56 -8.07
N GLY A 237 -5.26 -16.97 -9.34
CA GLY A 237 -6.29 -17.85 -9.89
C GLY A 237 -6.11 -18.09 -11.39
N LEU A 238 -7.06 -18.75 -12.04
CA LEU A 238 -7.01 -18.94 -13.49
C LEU A 238 -7.20 -17.60 -14.23
N PRO A 239 -6.68 -17.43 -15.45
CA PRO A 239 -6.70 -16.15 -16.17
C PRO A 239 -8.11 -15.59 -16.39
N ASP A 240 -9.08 -16.45 -16.68
CA ASP A 240 -10.47 -16.04 -16.93
C ASP A 240 -11.17 -15.60 -15.64
N ASP A 241 -10.92 -16.31 -14.53
CA ASP A 241 -11.45 -15.93 -13.22
C ASP A 241 -10.83 -14.61 -12.73
N VAL A 242 -9.52 -14.43 -12.90
CA VAL A 242 -8.83 -13.16 -12.55
C VAL A 242 -9.37 -12.00 -13.39
N ARG A 243 -9.63 -12.21 -14.69
CA ARG A 243 -10.22 -11.17 -15.56
C ARG A 243 -11.63 -10.79 -15.12
N ALA A 244 -12.45 -11.77 -14.73
CA ALA A 244 -13.79 -11.51 -14.21
C ALA A 244 -13.73 -10.68 -12.91
N VAL A 245 -12.82 -11.03 -11.99
CA VAL A 245 -12.60 -10.28 -10.75
C VAL A 245 -12.15 -8.85 -11.03
N LEU A 246 -11.25 -8.62 -11.98
CA LEU A 246 -10.80 -7.26 -12.33
C LEU A 246 -11.97 -6.35 -12.74
N GLY A 247 -12.92 -6.86 -13.53
CA GLY A 247 -14.12 -6.11 -13.89
C GLY A 247 -15.00 -5.77 -12.68
N THR A 248 -15.13 -6.71 -11.73
CA THR A 248 -15.81 -6.44 -10.45
C THR A 248 -15.06 -5.41 -9.62
N VAL A 249 -13.74 -5.52 -9.48
CA VAL A 249 -12.92 -4.57 -8.70
C VAL A 249 -13.07 -3.16 -9.25
N GLN A 250 -13.05 -2.97 -10.56
CA GLN A 250 -13.26 -1.67 -11.20
C GLN A 250 -14.64 -1.07 -10.92
N LEU A 251 -15.69 -1.90 -10.83
CA LEU A 251 -17.03 -1.44 -10.50
C LEU A 251 -17.13 -0.98 -9.04
N PHE A 252 -16.47 -1.68 -8.12
CA PHE A 252 -16.53 -1.39 -6.69
C PHE A 252 -15.51 -0.36 -6.21
N ASP A 253 -14.38 -0.17 -6.90
CA ASP A 253 -13.36 0.84 -6.57
C ASP A 253 -13.74 2.25 -7.02
N GLN A 254 -14.95 2.68 -6.65
CA GLN A 254 -15.47 4.01 -6.89
C GLN A 254 -15.41 4.85 -5.60
N PRO A 255 -15.35 6.19 -5.71
CA PRO A 255 -15.46 7.07 -4.55
C PRO A 255 -16.71 6.74 -3.73
N ALA A 256 -16.58 6.70 -2.39
CA ALA A 256 -17.73 6.41 -1.51
C ALA A 256 -18.89 7.42 -1.65
N LEU A 257 -18.58 8.61 -2.16
CA LEU A 257 -19.54 9.68 -2.47
C LEU A 257 -19.81 9.81 -3.98
N ALA A 258 -19.39 8.84 -4.80
CA ALA A 258 -19.77 8.80 -6.20
C ALA A 258 -21.30 8.82 -6.28
N ASN A 259 -21.83 9.76 -7.07
CA ASN A 259 -23.26 10.00 -7.19
C ASN A 259 -23.97 10.47 -5.89
N ARG A 260 -23.23 10.96 -4.88
CA ARG A 260 -23.79 11.65 -3.71
C ARG A 260 -23.51 13.15 -3.79
N THR A 261 -24.49 13.97 -3.39
CA THR A 261 -24.33 15.42 -3.32
C THR A 261 -23.90 15.83 -1.92
N ALA A 262 -22.76 16.51 -1.80
CA ALA A 262 -22.35 17.15 -0.56
C ALA A 262 -22.92 18.56 -0.49
N ILE A 263 -23.66 18.88 0.58
CA ILE A 263 -24.19 20.23 0.85
C ILE A 263 -23.53 20.74 2.13
N LYS A 264 -22.96 21.95 2.07
CA LYS A 264 -22.45 22.64 3.25
C LYS A 264 -23.55 23.54 3.81
N LEU A 265 -23.92 23.29 5.06
CA LEU A 265 -24.89 24.09 5.80
C LEU A 265 -24.15 24.90 6.87
N THR A 266 -24.42 26.21 6.92
CA THR A 266 -23.91 27.09 7.98
C THR A 266 -25.11 27.59 8.78
N PRO A 267 -25.41 27.01 9.96
CA PRO A 267 -26.56 27.43 10.73
C PRO A 267 -26.36 28.83 11.32
N SER A 268 -27.34 29.71 11.17
CA SER A 268 -27.29 31.08 11.72
C SER A 268 -27.79 31.16 13.16
N TYR A 269 -28.70 30.26 13.56
CA TYR A 269 -29.41 30.35 14.84
C TYR A 269 -29.19 29.14 15.76
N TRP A 270 -28.53 28.08 15.27
CA TRP A 270 -28.32 26.83 15.99
C TRP A 270 -26.83 26.53 16.09
N THR A 271 -26.40 25.89 17.18
CA THR A 271 -25.05 25.35 17.27
C THR A 271 -24.90 24.12 16.36
N VAL A 272 -23.69 23.90 15.86
CA VAL A 272 -23.39 22.81 14.91
C VAL A 272 -23.67 21.45 15.55
N GLU A 273 -23.32 21.29 16.84
CA GLU A 273 -23.52 20.07 17.61
C GLU A 273 -25.02 19.76 17.78
N ARG A 274 -25.83 20.78 18.09
CA ARG A 274 -27.28 20.61 18.30
C ARG A 274 -28.00 20.25 17.00
N LEU A 275 -27.59 20.87 15.89
CA LEU A 275 -28.11 20.53 14.57
C LEU A 275 -27.70 19.10 14.18
N ALA A 276 -26.44 18.72 14.38
CA ALA A 276 -25.93 17.38 14.06
C ALA A 276 -26.66 16.28 14.84
N SER A 277 -26.82 16.44 16.15
CA SER A 277 -27.55 15.47 16.98
C SER A 277 -29.00 15.33 16.54
N LYS A 278 -29.68 16.44 16.22
CA LYS A 278 -31.07 16.40 15.76
C LYS A 278 -31.24 15.80 14.37
N LEU A 279 -30.29 16.02 13.46
CA LEU A 279 -30.29 15.34 12.16
C LEU A 279 -30.06 13.83 12.28
N ALA A 280 -29.15 13.40 13.17
CA ALA A 280 -28.89 11.98 13.41
C ALA A 280 -30.06 11.24 14.07
N GLU A 281 -30.95 11.94 14.79
CA GLU A 281 -32.18 11.37 15.34
C GLU A 281 -33.28 11.16 14.28
N ILE A 282 -33.24 11.88 13.17
CA ILE A 282 -34.31 11.91 12.14
C ILE A 282 -33.97 11.03 10.91
N LEU A 283 -32.69 10.77 10.66
CA LEU A 283 -32.17 9.92 9.58
C LEU A 283 -32.05 8.45 10.03
#